data_AF-A0A423UXR0-F1
#
_entry.id   AF-A0A423UXR0-F1
#
_cell.length_a   1.000
_cell.length_b   1.000
_cell.length_c   1.000
_cell.angle_alpha   90.00
_cell.angle_beta   90.00
_cell.angle_gamma   90.00
#
_symmetry.space_group_name_H-M   'P 1'
#
loop_
_entity.id
_entity.type
_entity.pdbx_description
1 polymer ?
#
loop_
_entity_poly.entity_id
_entity_poly.type
_entity_poly.pdbx_seq_one_letter_code
_entity_poly.pdbx_strand_id
1 'polypeptide(L)'
;MQRGEIWWVEYDERRPVVLLSGDDGSGIRVMQVVAPAGVDISGLAIEVAVGAMEGLPCEGVLRFALPRPGLTPCTWLTTVSRDDLTERAGALSSAKLGEIEDALSLGGLA
;
A
#
# COMPACT_ATOMS: atom_id res chain seq x y z
N MET A 1 1.72 5.51 15.16
CA MET A 1 1.61 4.95 13.81
C MET A 1 1.95 3.49 13.88
N GLN A 2 1.06 2.64 13.39
CA GLN A 2 1.16 1.19 13.44
C GLN A 2 1.02 0.59 12.05
N ARG A 3 1.69 -0.53 11.83
CA ARG A 3 1.55 -1.32 10.60
C ARG A 3 0.08 -1.69 10.39
N GLY A 4 -0.41 -1.56 9.15
CA GLY A 4 -1.79 -1.81 8.77
C GLY A 4 -2.74 -0.64 8.98
N GLU A 5 -2.30 0.49 9.55
CA GLU A 5 -3.11 1.71 9.53
C GLU A 5 -3.17 2.33 8.14
N ILE A 6 -4.28 3.00 7.84
CA ILE A 6 -4.49 3.77 6.62
C ILE A 6 -4.43 5.25 6.96
N TRP A 7 -3.62 5.98 6.21
CA TRP A 7 -3.37 7.41 6.43
C TRP A 7 -3.45 8.18 5.12
N TRP A 8 -3.80 9.46 5.22
CA TRP A 8 -3.62 10.42 4.15
C TRP A 8 -2.20 10.98 4.18
N VAL A 9 -1.57 11.04 3.01
CA VAL A 9 -0.31 11.73 2.78
C VAL A 9 -0.58 12.98 1.94
N GLU A 10 0.00 14.12 2.34
CA GLU A 10 -0.01 15.37 1.58
C GLU A 10 1.36 15.54 0.89
N TYR A 11 1.58 14.84 -0.22
CA TYR A 11 2.79 14.99 -1.03
C TYR A 11 2.39 15.19 -2.50
N ASP A 12 2.55 16.42 -3.00
CA ASP A 12 2.05 16.92 -4.30
C ASP A 12 0.51 16.90 -4.39
N GLU A 13 -0.10 15.72 -4.27
CA GLU A 13 -1.55 15.50 -4.18
C GLU A 13 -1.90 14.60 -2.99
N ARG A 14 -3.01 14.91 -2.32
CA ARG A 14 -3.51 14.13 -1.18
C ARG A 14 -3.89 12.71 -1.58
N ARG A 15 -3.20 11.70 -1.03
CA ARG A 15 -3.38 10.28 -1.40
C ARG A 15 -3.49 9.37 -0.18
N PRO A 16 -4.34 8.33 -0.21
CA PRO A 16 -4.37 7.36 0.86
C PRO A 16 -3.22 6.37 0.73
N VAL A 17 -2.62 6.01 1.86
CA VAL A 17 -1.53 5.04 1.96
C VAL A 17 -1.77 4.06 3.10
N VAL A 18 -1.26 2.85 2.95
CA VAL A 18 -1.19 1.84 4.02
C VAL A 18 0.20 1.85 4.63
N LEU A 19 0.28 1.93 5.95
CA LEU A 19 1.55 1.83 6.67
C LEU A 19 2.04 0.37 6.68
N LEU A 20 3.23 0.14 6.13
CA LEU A 20 3.90 -1.17 6.13
C LEU A 20 4.97 -1.28 7.22
N SER A 21 5.41 -0.18 7.81
CA SER A 21 6.26 -0.20 9.00
C SER A 21 5.68 0.69 10.10
N GLY A 22 6.16 0.51 11.32
CA GLY A 22 6.01 1.52 12.36
C GLY A 22 6.92 2.71 12.08
N ASP A 23 6.77 3.75 12.91
CA ASP A 23 7.72 4.86 12.97
C ASP A 23 8.88 4.47 13.89
N ASP A 24 10.03 4.16 13.29
CA ASP A 24 11.27 3.79 13.99
C ASP A 24 12.36 4.88 13.89
N GLY A 25 12.01 6.07 13.37
CA GLY A 25 12.94 7.16 13.12
C GLY A 25 13.72 7.07 11.81
N SER A 26 13.62 5.97 11.05
CA SER A 26 14.21 5.85 9.69
C SER A 26 13.24 6.27 8.57
N GLY A 27 12.03 6.69 8.94
CA GLY A 27 10.92 6.93 8.05
C GLY A 27 9.93 5.77 8.04
N ILE A 28 8.74 6.01 7.51
CA ILE A 28 7.64 5.06 7.54
C ILE A 28 7.46 4.51 6.13
N ARG A 29 7.65 3.20 5.96
CA ARG A 29 7.41 2.53 4.70
C ARG A 29 5.90 2.47 4.47
N VAL A 30 5.45 3.00 3.35
CA VAL A 30 4.04 3.08 3.00
C VAL A 30 3.81 2.57 1.59
N MET A 31 2.60 2.07 1.34
CA MET A 31 2.17 1.77 -0.01
C MET A 31 0.93 2.54 -0.37
N GLN A 32 0.97 3.18 -1.53
CA GLN A 32 -0.13 4.03 -1.98
C GLN A 32 -1.31 3.18 -2.45
N VAL A 33 -2.51 3.64 -2.11
CA VAL A 33 -3.76 3.14 -2.71
C VAL A 33 -3.93 3.80 -4.07
N VAL A 34 -4.14 2.98 -5.10
CA VAL A 34 -4.28 3.42 -6.49
C VAL A 34 -5.56 2.86 -7.11
N ALA A 35 -5.97 3.41 -8.26
CA ALA A 35 -7.05 2.83 -9.04
C ALA A 35 -6.66 1.41 -9.52
N PRO A 36 -7.62 0.45 -9.59
CA PRO A 36 -7.38 -0.87 -10.19
C PRO A 36 -6.87 -0.76 -11.63
N ALA A 37 -6.15 -1.77 -12.12
CA ALA A 37 -5.55 -1.71 -13.46
C ALA A 37 -6.60 -1.69 -14.58
N GLY A 38 -7.80 -2.23 -14.33
CA GLY A 38 -8.89 -2.29 -15.32
C GLY A 38 -8.65 -3.26 -16.48
N VAL A 39 -7.52 -3.98 -16.47
CA VAL A 39 -7.13 -5.00 -17.44
C VAL A 39 -6.55 -6.21 -16.70
N ASP A 40 -6.48 -7.35 -17.38
CA ASP A 40 -5.83 -8.53 -16.80
C ASP A 40 -4.31 -8.30 -16.68
N ILE A 41 -3.84 -8.32 -15.44
CA ILE A 41 -2.43 -8.20 -15.06
C ILE A 41 -1.92 -9.46 -14.39
N SER A 42 -2.63 -10.59 -14.55
CA SER A 42 -2.27 -11.87 -13.96
C SER A 42 -0.84 -12.26 -14.31
N GLY A 43 -0.06 -12.57 -13.27
CA GLY A 43 1.36 -12.89 -13.39
C GLY A 43 2.30 -11.69 -13.50
N LEU A 44 1.81 -10.46 -13.71
CA LEU A 44 2.61 -9.24 -13.65
C LEU A 44 2.54 -8.59 -12.27
N ALA A 45 1.35 -8.57 -11.67
CA ALA A 45 1.13 -7.99 -10.35
C ALA A 45 -0.05 -8.65 -9.63
N ILE A 46 -0.12 -8.44 -8.33
CA ILE A 46 -1.24 -8.77 -7.45
C ILE A 46 -1.88 -7.45 -7.02
N GLU A 47 -3.20 -7.39 -7.05
CA GLU A 47 -3.98 -6.28 -6.51
C GLU A 47 -4.76 -6.74 -5.29
N VAL A 48 -4.52 -6.09 -4.16
CA VAL A 48 -5.29 -6.28 -2.93
C VAL A 48 -6.26 -5.11 -2.79
N ALA A 49 -7.56 -5.40 -2.83
CA ALA A 49 -8.60 -4.37 -2.72
C ALA A 49 -8.65 -3.77 -1.32
N VAL A 50 -8.80 -2.45 -1.27
CA VAL A 50 -9.02 -1.63 -0.07
C VAL A 50 -10.01 -0.52 -0.40
N GLY A 51 -10.93 -0.23 0.51
CA GLY A 51 -12.01 0.70 0.22
C GLY A 51 -12.82 1.11 1.43
N ALA A 52 -14.13 1.24 1.25
CA ALA A 52 -15.03 1.73 2.30
C ALA A 52 -15.00 0.87 3.57
N MET A 53 -14.77 -0.44 3.44
CA MET A 53 -14.66 -1.35 4.59
C MET A 53 -13.46 -1.05 5.48
N GLU A 54 -12.41 -0.46 4.93
CA GLU A 54 -11.18 -0.09 5.64
C GLU A 54 -11.16 1.41 6.03
N GLY A 55 -12.23 2.16 5.74
CA GLY A 55 -12.39 3.58 6.12
C GLY A 55 -12.04 4.59 5.01
N LEU A 56 -11.81 4.13 3.77
CA LEU A 56 -11.54 5.02 2.65
C LEU A 56 -12.84 5.56 2.02
N PRO A 57 -12.84 6.81 1.50
CA PRO A 57 -14.00 7.38 0.82
C PRO A 57 -14.19 6.83 -0.61
N CYS A 58 -13.20 6.13 -1.15
CA CYS A 58 -13.20 5.59 -2.50
C CYS A 58 -12.57 4.19 -2.52
N GLU A 59 -13.01 3.36 -3.46
CA GLU A 59 -12.44 2.04 -3.72
C GLU A 59 -11.10 2.16 -4.46
N GLY A 60 -10.16 1.29 -4.09
CA GLY A 60 -8.85 1.20 -4.72
C GLY A 60 -8.16 -0.12 -4.44
N VAL A 61 -6.88 -0.18 -4.83
CA VAL A 61 -6.05 -1.35 -4.64
C VAL A 61 -4.67 -0.96 -4.15
N LEU A 62 -4.07 -1.84 -3.37
CA LEU A 62 -2.63 -1.95 -3.24
C LEU A 62 -2.10 -2.85 -4.34
N ARG A 63 -1.17 -2.36 -5.17
CA ARG A 63 -0.60 -3.12 -6.29
C ARG A 63 0.82 -3.57 -5.97
N PHE A 64 1.04 -4.88 -5.98
CA PHE A 64 2.32 -5.55 -5.72
C PHE A 64 2.82 -6.16 -7.02
N ALA A 65 3.89 -5.62 -7.57
CA ALA A 65 4.43 -6.15 -8.80
C ALA A 65 5.29 -7.39 -8.54
N LEU A 66 5.16 -8.40 -9.39
CA LEU A 66 5.86 -9.67 -9.26
C LEU A 66 7.24 -9.59 -9.93
N PRO A 67 8.32 -10.09 -9.29
CA PRO A 67 9.64 -10.12 -9.87
C PRO A 67 9.66 -10.87 -11.20
N ARG A 68 10.21 -10.26 -12.25
CA ARG A 68 10.40 -10.90 -13.56
C ARG A 68 11.76 -10.54 -14.16
N PRO A 69 12.52 -11.52 -14.67
CA PRO A 69 13.77 -11.24 -15.38
C PRO A 69 13.57 -10.26 -16.53
N GLY A 70 14.41 -9.23 -16.61
CA GLY A 70 14.38 -8.24 -17.69
C GLY A 70 13.30 -7.17 -17.58
N LEU A 71 12.52 -7.15 -16.50
CA LEU A 71 11.55 -6.09 -16.20
C LEU A 71 11.91 -5.42 -14.88
N THR A 72 11.76 -4.10 -14.81
CA THR A 72 11.81 -3.33 -13.55
C THR A 72 10.37 -3.05 -13.13
N PRO A 73 9.77 -3.89 -12.27
CA PRO A 73 8.42 -3.66 -11.81
C PRO A 73 8.32 -2.35 -10.99
N CYS A 74 7.32 -1.52 -11.31
CA CYS A 74 7.02 -0.31 -10.52
C CYS A 74 5.96 -0.63 -9.47
N THR A 75 6.40 -0.77 -8.21
CA THR A 75 5.50 -0.83 -7.05
C THR A 75 5.34 0.59 -6.48
N TRP A 76 4.13 0.96 -6.05
CA TRP A 76 3.84 2.26 -5.41
C TRP A 76 4.28 2.31 -3.94
N LEU A 77 5.43 1.70 -3.66
CA LEU A 77 6.04 1.60 -2.36
C LEU A 77 7.04 2.74 -2.18
N THR A 78 6.92 3.47 -1.09
CA THR A 78 7.85 4.56 -0.77
C THR A 78 8.05 4.67 0.74
N THR A 79 8.98 5.52 1.15
CA THR A 79 9.19 5.89 2.54
C THR A 79 8.82 7.35 2.71
N VAL A 80 7.97 7.66 3.69
CA VAL A 80 7.55 9.02 4.02
C VAL A 80 8.02 9.40 5.42
N SER A 81 8.12 10.70 5.69
CA SER A 81 8.31 11.17 7.06
C SER A 81 6.98 11.12 7.83
N ARG A 82 7.08 11.19 9.16
CA ARG A 82 5.90 11.32 10.01
C ARG A 82 5.11 12.59 9.69
N ASP A 83 5.79 13.67 9.32
CA ASP A 83 5.19 14.98 9.07
C ASP A 83 4.38 15.03 7.77
N ASP A 84 4.64 14.10 6.84
CA ASP A 84 3.88 13.97 5.59
C ASP A 84 2.50 13.30 5.81
N LEU A 85 2.32 12.60 6.93
CA LEU A 85 1.10 11.85 7.27
C LEU A 85 0.15 12.73 8.10
N THR A 86 -1.02 13.03 7.55
CA THR A 86 -1.91 14.06 8.10
C THR A 86 -3.06 13.47 8.91
N GLU A 87 -3.90 12.66 8.29
CA GLU A 87 -5.13 12.14 8.90
C GLU A 87 -5.20 10.61 8.77
N ARG A 88 -5.49 9.93 9.88
CA ARG A 88 -5.78 8.49 9.88
C ARG A 88 -7.18 8.23 9.34
N ALA A 89 -7.28 7.56 8.20
CA ALA A 89 -8.56 7.19 7.59
C ALA A 89 -9.16 5.91 8.19
N GLY A 90 -8.31 4.97 8.62
CA GLY A 90 -8.78 3.70 9.15
C GLY A 90 -7.65 2.72 9.44
N ALA A 91 -7.99 1.44 9.49
CA ALA A 91 -7.03 0.36 9.64
C ALA A 91 -7.55 -0.93 9.02
N LEU A 92 -6.61 -1.73 8.54
CA LEU A 92 -6.89 -3.03 7.97
C LEU A 92 -7.25 -4.04 9.07
N SER A 93 -8.16 -4.96 8.73
CA SER A 93 -8.35 -6.16 9.54
C SER A 93 -7.10 -7.04 9.51
N SER A 94 -6.93 -7.89 10.52
CA SER A 94 -5.83 -8.86 10.57
C SER A 94 -5.82 -9.82 9.36
N ALA A 95 -6.99 -10.21 8.87
CA ALA A 95 -7.10 -11.04 7.66
C ALA A 95 -6.58 -10.30 6.41
N LYS A 96 -6.97 -9.03 6.25
CA LYS A 96 -6.53 -8.19 5.12
C LYS A 96 -5.03 -7.88 5.20
N LEU A 97 -4.50 -7.70 6.41
CA LEU A 97 -3.06 -7.51 6.61
C LEU A 97 -2.26 -8.77 6.21
N GLY A 98 -2.79 -9.97 6.49
CA GLY A 98 -2.21 -11.23 6.02
C GLY A 98 -2.16 -11.35 4.50
N GLU A 99 -3.23 -10.94 3.80
CA GLU A 99 -3.28 -10.91 2.32
C GLU A 99 -2.16 -10.01 1.74
N ILE A 100 -1.92 -8.87 2.39
CA ILE A 100 -0.84 -7.94 2.02
C ILE A 100 0.54 -8.54 2.30
N GLU A 101 0.71 -9.25 3.41
CA GLU A 101 1.98 -9.91 3.76
C GLU A 101 2.36 -11.00 2.76
N ASP A 102 1.38 -11.80 2.34
CA ASP A 102 1.56 -12.78 1.28
C ASP A 102 1.95 -12.10 -0.04
N ALA A 103 1.27 -11.01 -0.40
CA ALA A 103 1.56 -10.25 -1.62
C ALA A 103 2.95 -9.58 -1.58
N LEU A 104 3.38 -9.02 -0.44
CA LEU A 104 4.74 -8.50 -0.25
C LEU A 104 5.79 -9.59 -0.43
N SER A 105 5.53 -10.77 0.13
CA SER A 105 6.44 -11.92 0.03
C SER A 105 6.59 -12.38 -1.42
N LEU A 106 5.48 -12.50 -2.15
CA LEU A 106 5.47 -12.82 -3.59
C LEU A 106 6.15 -11.73 -4.44
N GLY A 107 6.03 -10.47 -4.04
CA GLY A 107 6.70 -9.33 -4.65
C GLY A 107 8.21 -9.24 -4.36
N GLY A 108 8.75 -10.05 -3.45
CA GLY A 108 10.13 -9.92 -2.97
C GLY A 108 10.37 -8.64 -2.15
N LEU A 109 9.32 -8.14 -1.49
CA LEU A 109 9.30 -6.89 -0.74
C LEU A 109 9.09 -7.08 0.77
N ALA A 110 8.92 -8.31 1.24
CA ALA A 110 8.78 -8.67 2.65
C ALA A 110 10.10 -8.50 3.42
#